data_AF-A0A7S3DGR5-F1
#
_entry.id   AF-A0A7S3DGR5-F1
#
_cell.length_a   1.000
_cell.length_b   1.000
_cell.length_c   1.000
_cell.angle_alpha   90.00
_cell.angle_beta   90.00
_cell.angle_gamma   90.00
#
_symmetry.space_group_name_H-M   'P 1'
#
loop_
_entity.id
_entity.type
_entity.pdbx_description
1 polymer ?
#
loop_
_entity_poly.entity_id
_entity_poly.type
_entity_poly.pdbx_seq_one_letter_code
_entity_poly.pdbx_strand_id
1 'polypeptide(L)'
;SFTLKFKRFSNPVEQSGERLELENEEQMLVIHQLHKVLRPFMLRRIRKDVMKEMPEVKEVRIKCPVSAAQREFYSQIQAKASMMSQQSTKVPLNNTLMQLRKICNHPFLFPQFHHVPYTLENLLRYSGK
;
A
#
# COMPACT_ATOMS: atom_id res chain seq x y z
N SER A 1 7.69 -19.36 -24.30
CA SER A 1 6.27 -19.80 -24.31
C SER A 1 5.55 -19.77 -22.95
N PHE A 2 6.25 -19.84 -21.80
CA PHE A 2 5.63 -19.83 -20.47
C PHE A 2 5.00 -18.47 -20.09
N THR A 3 5.65 -17.36 -20.46
CA THR A 3 5.21 -15.99 -20.15
C THR A 3 3.92 -15.57 -20.87
N LEU A 4 3.69 -16.11 -22.08
CA LEU A 4 2.51 -15.81 -22.89
C LEU A 4 1.24 -16.48 -22.36
N LYS A 5 1.35 -17.67 -21.74
CA LYS A 5 0.19 -18.36 -21.13
C LYS A 5 -0.19 -17.72 -19.79
N PHE A 6 0.77 -17.27 -19.00
CA PHE A 6 0.50 -16.63 -17.70
C PHE A 6 -0.26 -15.30 -17.84
N LYS A 7 0.08 -14.50 -18.86
CA LYS A 7 -0.58 -13.20 -19.12
C LYS A 7 -2.08 -13.32 -19.45
N ARG A 8 -2.52 -14.48 -19.96
CA ARG A 8 -3.94 -14.77 -20.26
C ARG A 8 -4.77 -15.15 -19.03
N PHE A 9 -4.12 -15.57 -17.93
CA PHE A 9 -4.79 -15.95 -16.68
C PHE A 9 -4.69 -14.90 -15.58
N SER A 10 -3.75 -13.94 -15.69
CA SER A 10 -3.57 -12.92 -14.66
C SER A 10 -4.74 -11.95 -14.54
N ASN A 11 -5.59 -11.84 -15.57
CA ASN A 11 -6.64 -10.83 -15.66
C ASN A 11 -8.01 -11.40 -16.10
N PRO A 12 -8.73 -12.17 -15.27
CA PRO A 12 -10.19 -12.17 -15.33
C PRO A 12 -10.79 -10.90 -14.71
N VAL A 13 -10.00 -10.11 -13.97
CA VAL A 13 -10.47 -8.95 -13.17
C VAL A 13 -10.21 -7.59 -13.85
N GLU A 14 -9.26 -7.46 -14.78
CA GLU A 14 -8.93 -6.15 -15.37
C GLU A 14 -9.52 -5.90 -16.77
N GLN A 15 -10.15 -6.89 -17.43
CA GLN A 15 -10.57 -6.71 -18.83
C GLN A 15 -12.01 -6.19 -19.03
N SER A 16 -12.77 -6.03 -17.95
CA SER A 16 -14.03 -5.31 -17.96
C SER A 16 -14.13 -4.50 -16.68
N GLY A 17 -14.33 -3.18 -16.79
CA GLY A 17 -14.80 -2.33 -15.68
C GLY A 17 -16.23 -2.68 -15.22
N GLU A 18 -16.65 -3.89 -15.50
CA GLU A 18 -17.90 -4.52 -15.14
C GLU A 18 -17.49 -5.60 -14.15
N ARG A 19 -17.79 -5.34 -12.87
CA ARG A 19 -17.67 -6.31 -11.79
C ARG A 19 -18.64 -7.43 -12.14
N LEU A 20 -18.17 -8.43 -12.88
CA LEU A 20 -18.93 -9.64 -13.15
C LEU A 20 -19.26 -10.25 -11.80
N GLU A 21 -20.52 -10.10 -11.39
CA GLU A 21 -21.16 -10.88 -10.34
C GLU A 21 -21.24 -12.32 -10.85
N LEU A 22 -20.08 -12.96 -11.00
CA LEU A 22 -20.00 -14.39 -11.20
C LEU A 22 -20.65 -15.02 -9.98
N GLU A 23 -21.64 -15.88 -10.23
CA GLU A 23 -22.26 -16.67 -9.19
C GLU A 23 -21.16 -17.45 -8.44
N ASN A 24 -21.30 -17.60 -7.11
CA ASN A 24 -20.24 -18.13 -6.25
C ASN A 24 -19.65 -19.46 -6.76
N GLU A 25 -20.46 -20.26 -7.46
CA GLU A 25 -20.06 -21.53 -8.05
C GLU A 25 -19.10 -21.37 -9.25
N GLU A 26 -19.35 -20.41 -10.14
CA GLU A 26 -18.48 -20.14 -11.29
C GLU A 26 -17.11 -19.62 -10.84
N GLN A 27 -17.07 -18.76 -9.82
CA GLN A 27 -15.81 -18.28 -9.24
C GLN A 27 -15.00 -19.44 -8.64
N MET A 28 -15.66 -20.37 -7.94
CA MET A 28 -15.01 -21.54 -7.35
C MET A 28 -14.47 -22.50 -8.41
N LEU A 29 -15.19 -22.70 -9.51
CA LEU A 29 -14.73 -23.52 -10.64
C LEU A 29 -13.47 -22.93 -11.29
N VAL A 30 -13.43 -21.62 -11.51
CA VAL A 30 -12.25 -20.94 -12.07
C VAL A 30 -11.04 -21.05 -11.13
N ILE A 31 -11.22 -20.82 -9.83
CA ILE A 31 -10.15 -20.95 -8.83
C ILE A 31 -9.59 -22.38 -8.81
N HIS A 32 -10.46 -23.40 -8.84
CA HIS A 32 -10.03 -24.80 -8.81
C HIS A 32 -9.22 -25.20 -10.05
N GLN A 33 -9.65 -24.78 -11.24
CA GLN A 33 -8.92 -25.03 -12.48
C GLN A 33 -7.53 -24.37 -12.48
N LEU A 34 -7.43 -23.13 -11.98
CA LEU A 34 -6.15 -22.43 -11.83
C LEU A 34 -5.21 -23.16 -10.87
N HIS A 35 -5.72 -23.57 -9.71
CA HIS A 35 -4.94 -24.33 -8.73
C HIS A 35 -4.43 -25.66 -9.31
N LYS A 36 -5.23 -26.36 -10.12
CA LYS A 36 -4.80 -27.63 -10.76
C LYS A 36 -3.62 -27.46 -11.70
N VAL A 37 -3.61 -26.38 -12.49
CA VAL A 37 -2.52 -26.08 -13.44
C VAL A 37 -1.25 -25.62 -12.70
N LEU A 38 -1.41 -24.82 -11.64
CA LEU A 38 -0.28 -24.17 -10.97
C LEU A 38 0.35 -25.01 -9.84
N ARG A 39 -0.38 -25.93 -9.22
CA ARG A 39 0.07 -26.76 -8.09
C ARG A 39 1.38 -27.55 -8.32
N PRO A 40 1.65 -28.15 -9.51
CA PRO A 40 2.92 -28.84 -9.73
C PRO A 40 4.12 -27.89 -9.93
N PHE A 41 3.89 -26.59 -10.17
CA PHE A 41 4.95 -25.60 -10.43
C PHE A 41 5.15 -24.59 -9.29
N MET A 42 4.22 -24.54 -8.31
CA MET A 42 4.29 -23.65 -7.17
C MET A 42 4.34 -24.42 -5.86
N LEU A 43 5.42 -24.25 -5.10
CA LEU A 43 5.48 -24.74 -3.72
C LEU A 43 4.89 -23.69 -2.77
N ARG A 44 3.74 -24.01 -2.18
CA ARG A 44 3.10 -23.20 -1.13
C ARG A 44 3.01 -24.03 0.15
N ARG A 45 3.77 -23.67 1.19
CA ARG A 45 3.66 -24.24 2.54
C ARG A 45 3.30 -23.15 3.53
N ILE A 46 2.43 -23.45 4.49
CA ILE A 46 2.03 -22.52 5.54
C ILE A 46 2.88 -22.84 6.77
N ARG A 47 3.41 -21.82 7.46
CA ARG A 47 4.27 -22.00 8.65
C ARG A 47 3.63 -22.90 9.72
N LYS A 48 2.30 -22.81 9.88
CA LYS A 48 1.49 -23.65 10.78
C LYS A 48 1.54 -25.15 10.45
N ASP A 49 1.71 -25.52 9.18
CA ASP A 49 1.67 -26.92 8.73
C ASP A 49 3.03 -27.62 8.93
N VAL A 50 4.09 -26.85 9.19
CA VAL A 50 5.48 -27.34 9.23
C VAL A 50 6.11 -27.21 10.62
N MET A 51 5.74 -26.19 11.41
CA MET A 51 6.31 -25.94 12.74
C MET A 51 5.22 -26.05 13.80
N LYS A 52 5.23 -27.15 14.56
CA LYS A 52 4.20 -27.48 15.58
C LYS A 52 4.33 -26.68 16.88
N GLU A 53 5.48 -26.06 17.14
CA GLU A 53 5.78 -25.30 18.37
C GLU A 53 6.01 -23.80 18.13
N MET A 54 5.44 -23.23 17.07
CA MET A 54 5.60 -21.79 16.82
C MET A 54 4.52 -20.98 17.56
N PRO A 55 4.88 -19.92 18.31
CA PRO A 55 3.89 -19.03 18.91
C PRO A 55 3.03 -18.37 17.84
N GLU A 56 1.78 -18.08 18.21
CA GLU A 56 0.83 -17.42 17.32
C GLU A 56 1.32 -16.02 16.92
N VAL A 57 1.35 -15.75 15.61
CA VAL A 57 1.67 -14.42 15.08
C VAL A 57 0.46 -13.52 15.36
N LYS A 58 0.61 -12.60 16.30
CA LYS A 58 -0.40 -11.58 16.60
C LYS A 58 -0.08 -10.30 15.84
N GLU A 59 -0.96 -9.90 14.92
CA GLU A 59 -0.89 -8.59 14.26
C GLU A 59 -1.52 -7.54 15.19
N VAL A 60 -0.70 -6.64 15.73
CA VAL A 60 -1.17 -5.51 16.54
C VAL A 60 -1.07 -4.24 15.72
N ARG A 61 -2.19 -3.51 15.59
CA ARG A 61 -2.24 -2.22 14.89
C ARG A 61 -2.22 -1.08 15.89
N ILE A 62 -1.09 -0.38 15.98
CA ILE A 62 -0.93 0.77 16.86
C ILE A 62 -1.31 2.03 16.07
N LYS A 63 -2.30 2.78 16.57
CA LYS A 63 -2.66 4.10 16.03
C LYS A 63 -1.77 5.15 16.68
N CYS A 64 -0.92 5.80 15.89
CA CYS A 64 -0.05 6.86 16.36
C CYS A 64 -0.71 8.25 16.12
N PRO A 65 -0.71 9.15 17.09
CA PRO A 65 -1.13 10.53 16.87
C PRO A 65 -0.09 11.25 15.98
N VAL A 66 -0.55 12.17 15.13
CA VAL A 66 0.35 13.00 14.31
C VAL A 66 0.89 14.18 15.12
N SER A 67 2.18 14.49 14.95
CA SER A 67 2.79 15.67 15.56
C SER A 67 2.20 16.96 14.99
N ALA A 68 2.35 18.08 15.71
CA ALA A 68 1.85 19.38 15.27
C ALA A 68 2.43 19.80 13.91
N ALA A 69 3.74 19.61 13.73
CA ALA A 69 4.40 19.88 12.45
C ALA A 69 3.88 18.97 11.34
N GLN A 70 3.72 17.67 11.58
CA GLN A 70 3.16 16.75 10.58
C GLN A 70 1.75 17.19 10.14
N ARG A 71 0.92 17.66 11.07
CA ARG A 71 -0.44 18.14 10.78
C ARG A 71 -0.45 19.39 9.90
N GLU A 72 0.44 20.34 10.18
CA GLU A 72 0.55 21.57 9.40
C GLU A 72 0.95 21.26 7.95
N PHE A 73 2.01 20.46 7.76
CA PHE A 73 2.47 20.06 6.43
C PHE A 73 1.41 19.23 5.68
N TYR A 74 0.67 18.38 6.39
CA TYR A 74 -0.42 17.60 5.80
C TYR A 74 -1.50 18.54 5.21
N SER A 75 -1.91 19.56 5.98
CA SER A 75 -2.88 20.55 5.54
C SER A 75 -2.38 21.35 4.32
N GLN A 76 -1.11 21.74 4.31
CA GLN A 76 -0.52 22.48 3.18
C GLN A 76 -0.51 21.65 1.90
N ILE A 77 -0.12 20.38 1.97
CA ILE A 77 -0.11 19.49 0.79
C ILE A 77 -1.52 19.20 0.30
N GLN A 78 -2.48 19.03 1.21
CA GLN A 78 -3.88 18.83 0.87
C GLN A 78 -4.48 20.06 0.18
N ALA A 79 -4.22 21.27 0.69
CA ALA A 79 -4.64 22.52 0.08
C ALA A 79 -4.06 22.68 -1.33
N LYS A 80 -2.75 22.43 -1.50
CA LYS A 80 -2.09 22.46 -2.81
C LYS A 80 -2.73 21.46 -3.79
N ALA A 81 -3.03 20.24 -3.34
CA ALA A 81 -3.68 19.23 -4.18
C ALA A 81 -5.10 19.67 -4.59
N SER A 82 -5.86 20.29 -3.68
CA SER A 82 -7.20 20.82 -3.96
C SER A 82 -7.18 21.95 -4.99
N MET A 83 -6.27 22.92 -4.83
CA MET A 83 -6.11 24.02 -5.79
C MET A 83 -5.72 23.51 -7.18
N MET A 84 -4.79 22.56 -7.26
CA MET A 84 -4.37 21.96 -8.52
C MET A 84 -5.51 21.19 -9.21
N SER A 85 -6.35 20.50 -8.43
CA SER A 85 -7.53 19.82 -8.95
C SER A 85 -8.56 20.79 -9.56
N GLN A 86 -8.70 21.99 -8.99
CA GLN A 86 -9.61 23.02 -9.50
C GLN A 86 -9.09 23.70 -10.78
N GLN A 87 -7.78 23.79 -10.94
CA GLN A 87 -7.14 24.45 -12.09
C GLN A 87 -7.06 23.58 -13.36
N SER A 88 -7.68 22.39 -13.38
CA SER A 88 -7.66 21.40 -14.50
C SER A 88 -6.26 20.98 -15.00
N THR A 89 -5.19 21.41 -14.31
CA THR A 89 -3.85 20.91 -14.52
C THR A 89 -3.76 19.52 -13.90
N LYS A 90 -3.64 18.49 -14.76
CA LYS A 90 -3.48 17.09 -14.34
C LYS A 90 -2.11 16.91 -13.68
N VAL A 91 -1.99 17.35 -12.43
CA VAL A 91 -0.83 17.07 -11.61
C VAL A 91 -0.94 15.60 -11.22
N PRO A 92 0.11 14.78 -11.44
CA PRO A 92 0.02 13.37 -11.13
C PRO A 92 -0.23 13.19 -9.64
N LEU A 93 -1.43 12.69 -9.29
CA LEU A 93 -1.87 12.40 -7.91
C LEU A 93 -0.86 11.49 -7.17
N ASN A 94 -0.08 10.72 -7.93
CA ASN A 94 1.01 9.89 -7.42
C ASN A 94 2.05 10.71 -6.63
N ASN A 95 2.35 11.95 -7.04
CA ASN A 95 3.27 12.81 -6.32
C ASN A 95 2.68 13.24 -4.97
N THR A 96 1.42 13.67 -4.93
CA THR A 96 0.72 14.04 -3.68
C THR A 96 0.70 12.90 -2.68
N LEU A 97 0.30 11.69 -3.11
CA LEU A 97 0.28 10.51 -2.24
C LEU A 97 1.68 10.17 -1.71
N MET A 98 2.71 10.28 -2.55
CA MET A 98 4.09 10.07 -2.11
C MET A 98 4.52 11.11 -1.06
N GLN A 99 4.16 12.38 -1.20
CA GLN A 99 4.51 13.38 -0.19
C GLN A 99 3.75 13.14 1.13
N LEU A 100 2.46 12.79 1.07
CA LEU A 100 1.70 12.44 2.28
C LEU A 100 2.33 11.24 3.01
N ARG A 101 2.80 10.22 2.28
CA ARG A 101 3.55 9.09 2.86
C ARG A 101 4.86 9.53 3.53
N LYS A 102 5.57 10.51 2.95
CA LYS A 102 6.80 11.06 3.57
C LYS A 102 6.51 11.77 4.88
N ILE A 103 5.46 12.60 4.95
CA ILE A 103 5.08 13.33 6.18
C ILE A 103 4.79 12.34 7.32
N CYS A 104 3.99 11.30 7.04
CA CYS A 104 3.63 10.28 8.03
C CYS A 104 4.83 9.45 8.49
N ASN A 105 5.94 9.43 7.73
CA ASN A 105 7.18 8.76 8.16
C ASN A 105 8.02 9.69 9.01
N HIS A 106 8.42 10.85 8.46
CA HIS A 106 9.19 11.82 9.21
C HIS A 106 9.24 13.19 8.49
N PRO A 107 9.02 14.32 9.18
CA PRO A 107 9.09 15.66 8.56
C PRO A 107 10.47 16.01 7.98
N PHE A 108 11.56 15.48 8.54
CA PHE A 108 12.91 15.76 8.02
C PHE A 108 13.20 15.17 6.64
N LEU A 109 12.29 14.36 6.06
CA LEU A 109 12.37 13.95 4.67
C LEU A 109 12.11 15.11 3.69
N PHE A 110 11.65 16.26 4.19
CA PHE A 110 11.45 17.46 3.41
C PHE A 110 12.64 18.41 3.53
N PRO A 111 13.10 19.01 2.42
CA PRO A 111 14.23 19.93 2.43
C PRO A 111 13.96 21.17 3.29
N GLN A 112 12.69 21.50 3.54
CA GLN A 112 12.28 22.61 4.41
C GLN A 112 12.76 22.43 5.85
N PHE A 113 13.07 21.21 6.31
CA PHE A 113 13.56 20.93 7.66
C PHE A 113 15.09 20.88 7.79
N HIS A 114 15.84 21.06 6.70
CA HIS A 114 17.32 21.02 6.75
C HIS A 114 17.93 22.12 7.62
N HIS A 115 17.19 23.20 7.91
CA HIS A 115 17.63 24.27 8.80
C HIS A 115 17.56 23.86 10.30
N VAL A 116 16.78 22.83 10.63
CA VAL A 116 16.65 22.34 12.00
C VAL A 116 17.79 21.37 12.28
N PRO A 117 18.56 21.54 13.38
CA PRO A 117 19.62 20.62 13.71
C PRO A 117 19.07 19.22 14.00
N TYR A 118 19.75 18.21 13.46
CA TYR A 118 19.44 16.79 13.65
C TYR A 118 19.85 16.33 15.06
N THR A 119 19.11 16.77 16.08
CA THR A 119 19.23 16.27 17.45
C THR A 119 18.20 15.17 17.71
N LEU A 120 18.51 14.26 18.64
CA LEU A 120 17.57 13.20 19.03
C LEU A 120 16.25 13.78 19.54
N GLU A 121 16.32 14.88 20.30
CA GLU A 121 15.16 15.59 20.81
C GLU A 121 14.26 16.10 19.68
N ASN A 122 14.84 16.73 18.66
CA ASN A 122 14.08 17.20 17.51
C ASN A 122 13.50 16.03 16.71
N LEU A 123 14.27 14.97 16.49
CA LEU A 123 13.78 13.78 15.77
C LEU A 123 12.54 13.18 16.44
N LEU A 124 12.56 13.05 17.76
CA LEU A 124 11.44 12.54 18.54
C LEU A 124 10.26 13.52 18.58
N ARG A 125 10.52 14.82 18.72
CA ARG A 125 9.47 15.85 18.80
C ARG A 125 8.69 16.01 17.50
N TYR A 126 9.35 15.87 16.35
CA TYR A 126 8.74 16.08 15.04
C TYR A 126 8.07 14.80 14.49
N SER A 127 8.39 13.61 15.00
CA SER A 127 7.75 12.34 14.65
C SER A 127 6.59 12.00 15.59
N GLY A 128 5.42 11.65 15.04
CA GLY A 128 4.34 11.03 15.81
C GLY A 128 4.49 9.51 16.01
N LYS A 129 5.46 8.91 15.32
CA LYS A 129 5.83 7.49 15.42
C LYS A 129 6.97 7.28 16.39
#